data_AF-A0A7Y0ACQ6-F1
#
_entry.id   AF-A0A7Y0ACQ6-F1
#
_cell.length_a   1.000
_cell.length_b   1.000
_cell.length_c   1.000
_cell.angle_alpha   90.00
_cell.angle_beta   90.00
_cell.angle_gamma   90.00
#
_symmetry.space_group_name_H-M   'P 1'
#
loop_
_entity.id
_entity.type
_entity.pdbx_description
1 polymer ?
#
loop_
_entity_poly.entity_id
_entity_poly.type
_entity_poly.pdbx_seq_one_letter_code
_entity_poly.pdbx_strand_id
1 'polypeptide(L)' 'MRHSQAAHQQPTNGRQPGYSLKVAQVLIEVSEAEHPPPHLFLGADAYQLAAQRIAFVQQQMQQWQAMATATNPALAA' A
#
# COMPACT_ATOMS: atom_id res chain seq x y z
N MET A 1 -32.62 31.27 -1.90
CA MET A 1 -31.63 30.65 -0.98
C MET A 1 -32.29 29.57 -0.11
N ARG A 2 -32.67 28.41 -0.69
CA ARG A 2 -33.12 27.22 0.08
C ARG A 2 -32.93 25.87 -0.63
N HIS A 3 -32.30 25.83 -1.81
CA HIS A 3 -32.12 24.60 -2.60
C HIS A 3 -30.71 23.97 -2.53
N SER A 4 -29.76 24.57 -1.79
CA SER A 4 -28.38 24.06 -1.72
C SER A 4 -28.05 23.23 -0.46
N GLN A 5 -28.96 23.17 0.53
CA GLN A 5 -28.70 22.44 1.78
C GLN A 5 -29.09 20.96 1.73
N ALA A 6 -29.97 20.55 0.81
CA ALA A 6 -30.41 19.15 0.69
C ALA A 6 -29.36 18.22 0.04
N ALA A 7 -28.34 18.78 -0.63
CA ALA A 7 -27.28 17.99 -1.26
C ALA A 7 -26.10 17.66 -0.32
N HIS A 8 -26.04 18.28 0.87
CA HIS A 8 -24.93 18.10 1.83
C HIS A 8 -25.28 17.17 3.00
N GLN A 9 -26.48 16.61 3.03
CA GLN A 9 -26.91 15.60 4.02
C GLN A 9 -26.89 14.19 3.44
N GLN A 10 -25.99 13.90 2.51
CA GLN A 10 -25.63 12.51 2.31
C GLN A 10 -24.74 12.11 3.48
N PRO A 11 -25.17 11.25 4.42
CA PRO A 11 -24.21 10.56 5.24
C PRO A 11 -23.29 9.86 4.24
N THR A 12 -22.04 10.30 4.18
CA THR A 12 -21.00 9.56 3.47
C THR A 12 -20.93 8.23 4.19
N ASN A 13 -21.69 7.28 3.65
CA ASN A 13 -22.02 6.01 4.24
C ASN A 13 -20.68 5.34 4.55
N GLY A 14 -20.30 5.39 5.82
CA GLY A 14 -18.97 5.04 6.28
C GLY A 14 -18.78 3.56 6.02
N ARG A 15 -18.09 3.24 4.93
CA ARG A 15 -17.63 1.88 4.57
C ARG A 15 -18.75 0.84 4.61
N GLN A 16 -19.38 0.69 3.44
CA GLN A 16 -20.07 -0.50 2.95
C GLN A 16 -19.81 -1.75 3.83
N PRO A 17 -20.81 -2.26 4.58
CA PRO A 17 -20.64 -3.19 5.70
C PRO A 17 -19.81 -4.46 5.42
N GLY A 18 -19.68 -4.87 4.15
CA GLY A 18 -18.87 -6.02 3.74
C GLY A 18 -17.35 -5.79 3.74
N TYR A 19 -16.87 -4.56 3.55
CA TYR A 19 -15.42 -4.28 3.54
C TYR A 19 -14.84 -4.23 4.96
N SER A 20 -15.61 -3.72 5.93
CA SER A 20 -15.17 -3.59 7.32
C SER A 20 -14.99 -4.96 7.99
N LEU A 21 -15.91 -5.91 7.75
CA LEU A 21 -15.79 -7.28 8.29
C LEU A 21 -14.60 -8.03 7.69
N LYS A 22 -14.42 -7.94 6.37
CA LYS A 22 -13.31 -8.61 5.68
C LYS A 22 -11.94 -8.05 6.10
N VAL A 23 -11.85 -6.74 6.33
CA VAL A 23 -10.63 -6.11 6.86
C VAL A 23 -10.35 -6.54 8.30
N ALA A 24 -11.37 -6.59 9.16
CA ALA A 24 -11.21 -7.03 10.55
C ALA A 24 -10.71 -8.48 10.63
N GLN A 25 -11.24 -9.37 9.79
CA GLN A 25 -10.81 -10.76 9.74
C GLN A 25 -9.34 -10.90 9.31
N VAL A 26 -8.92 -10.18 8.26
CA VAL A 26 -7.52 -10.19 7.82
C VAL A 26 -6.58 -9.65 8.90
N LEU A 27 -7.01 -8.66 9.68
CA LEU A 27 -6.21 -8.14 10.80
C LEU A 27 -6.06 -9.15 11.94
N ILE A 28 -7.12 -9.91 12.25
CA ILE A 28 -7.06 -10.98 13.26
C ILE A 28 -6.11 -12.08 12.80
N GLU A 29 -6.25 -12.55 11.56
CA GLU A 29 -5.36 -13.56 10.99
C GLU A 29 -3.88 -13.12 10.97
N VAL A 30 -3.63 -11.85 10.63
CA VAL A 30 -2.27 -11.29 10.68
C VAL A 30 -1.74 -11.18 12.10
N SER A 31 -2.60 -10.88 13.09
CA SER A 31 -2.19 -10.81 14.50
C SER A 31 -1.85 -12.17 15.11
N GLU A 32 -2.46 -13.24 14.59
CA GLU A 32 -2.22 -14.62 15.02
C GLU A 32 -1.09 -15.31 14.22
N ALA A 33 -0.61 -14.68 13.14
CA ALA A 33 0.49 -15.20 12.36
C ALA A 33 1.79 -15.20 13.17
N GLU A 34 2.51 -16.32 13.12
CA GLU A 34 3.77 -16.50 13.83
C GLU A 34 4.82 -15.45 13.41
N HIS A 35 4.76 -15.01 12.14
CA HIS A 35 5.64 -14.00 11.55
C HIS A 35 4.79 -12.92 10.85
N PRO A 36 4.25 -11.94 11.60
CA PRO A 36 3.36 -10.94 11.02
C PRO A 36 4.13 -10.01 10.06
N PRO A 37 3.56 -9.68 8.88
CA PRO A 37 4.19 -8.76 7.95
C PRO A 37 4.28 -7.35 8.55
N PRO A 38 5.43 -6.66 8.42
CA PRO A 38 5.58 -5.28 8.91
C PRO A 38 4.75 -4.27 8.11
N HIS A 39 4.39 -4.61 6.87
CA HIS A 39 3.56 -3.79 5.99
C HIS A 39 2.44 -4.63 5.38
N LEU A 40 1.19 -4.29 5.72
CA LEU A 40 0.00 -4.94 5.20
C LEU A 40 -0.79 -3.95 4.34
N PHE A 41 -0.90 -4.23 3.04
CA PHE A 41 -1.69 -3.42 2.10
C PHE A 41 -3.08 -4.01 1.95
N LEU A 42 -4.08 -3.31 2.48
CA LEU A 42 -5.48 -3.75 2.46
C LEU A 42 -6.25 -3.09 1.32
N GLY A 43 -6.82 -3.92 0.46
CA GLY A 43 -7.57 -3.49 -0.72
C GLY A 43 -6.77 -3.58 -2.02
N ALA A 44 -7.45 -3.89 -3.12
CA ALA A 44 -6.83 -4.10 -4.43
C ALA A 44 -6.08 -2.86 -4.92
N ASP A 45 -6.67 -1.68 -4.76
CA ASP A 45 -6.06 -0.41 -5.19
C ASP A 45 -4.79 -0.08 -4.41
N ALA A 46 -4.81 -0.27 -3.08
CA ALA A 46 -3.65 -0.05 -2.23
C ALA A 46 -2.51 -1.02 -2.57
N TYR A 47 -2.85 -2.29 -2.81
CA TYR A 47 -1.89 -3.30 -3.25
C TYR A 47 -1.29 -2.97 -4.62
N GLN A 48 -2.11 -2.61 -5.59
CA GLN A 48 -1.66 -2.23 -6.94
C GLN A 48 -0.76 -1.00 -6.92
N LEU A 49 -1.09 0.01 -6.13
CA LEU A 49 -0.26 1.21 -5.98
C LEU A 49 1.11 0.87 -5.35
N ALA A 50 1.13 0.02 -4.32
CA ALA A 50 2.37 -0.44 -3.71
C ALA A 50 3.24 -1.23 -4.70
N ALA A 51 2.63 -2.15 -5.45
CA ALA A 51 3.32 -2.93 -6.48
C ALA A 51 3.94 -2.04 -7.57
N GLN A 52 3.21 -1.03 -8.04
CA GLN A 52 3.71 -0.06 -9.02
C GLN A 52 4.92 0.73 -8.49
N ARG A 53 4.85 1.19 -7.22
CA ARG A 53 5.97 1.91 -6.60
C ARG A 53 7.21 1.04 -6.44
N ILE A 54 7.03 -0.21 -6.03
CA ILE A 54 8.14 -1.17 -5.92
C ILE A 54 8.78 -1.40 -7.30
N ALA A 55 7.97 -1.63 -8.32
CA ALA A 55 8.47 -1.84 -9.69
C ALA A 55 9.25 -0.62 -10.19
N PHE A 56 8.77 0.59 -9.93
CA PHE A 56 9.48 1.82 -10.27
C PHE A 56 10.85 1.91 -9.59
N VAL A 57 10.91 1.66 -8.28
CA VAL A 57 12.17 1.67 -7.52
C VAL A 57 13.12 0.60 -8.04
N GLN A 58 12.64 -0.61 -8.31
CA GLN A 58 13.45 -1.69 -8.88
C GLN A 58 14.04 -1.32 -10.24
N GLN A 59 13.24 -0.70 -11.12
CA GLN A 59 13.70 -0.24 -12.41
C GLN A 59 14.81 0.81 -12.27
N GLN A 60 14.64 1.77 -11.35
CA GLN A 60 15.68 2.75 -11.07
C GLN A 60 16.96 2.08 -10.55
N MET A 61 16.85 1.15 -9.60
CA MET A 61 18.00 0.41 -9.08
C MET A 61 18.76 -0.32 -10.19
N GLN A 62 18.05 -0.98 -11.11
CA GLN A 62 18.67 -1.67 -12.26
C GLN A 62 19.34 -0.68 -13.22
N GLN A 63 18.67 0.43 -13.54
CA GLN A 63 19.18 1.45 -14.45
C GLN A 63 20.51 2.04 -13.97
N TRP A 64 20.64 2.21 -12.66
CA TRP A 64 21.81 2.84 -12.03
C TRP A 64 22.78 1.85 -11.39
N GLN A 65 22.54 0.54 -11.51
CA GLN A 65 23.33 -0.51 -10.84
C GLN A 65 24.83 -0.35 -11.10
N ALA A 66 25.22 -0.25 -12.37
CA ALA A 66 26.63 -0.18 -12.76
C ALA A 66 27.36 1.03 -12.14
N MET A 67 26.69 2.17 -12.05
CA MET A 67 27.27 3.39 -11.45
C MET A 67 27.21 3.34 -9.92
N ALA A 68 26.13 2.84 -9.33
CA ALA A 68 25.94 2.76 -7.89
C ALA A 68 26.87 1.73 -7.24
N THR A 69 27.19 0.62 -7.92
CA THR A 69 28.13 -0.38 -7.41
C THR A 69 29.59 -0.05 -7.71
N ALA A 70 29.86 0.87 -8.66
CA ALA A 70 31.23 1.28 -9.00
C ALA A 70 31.93 2.06 -7.88
N THR A 71 31.16 2.65 -6.95
CA THR A 71 31.70 3.36 -5.78
C THR A 71 32.06 2.42 -4.63
N ASN A 72 31.84 1.11 -4.77
CA ASN A 72 32.20 0.15 -3.73
C ASN A 72 33.69 -0.22 -3.81
N PRO A 73 34.53 0.16 -2.82
CA PRO A 73 35.95 -0.20 -2.81
C PRO A 73 36.21 -1.70 -2.54
N ALA A 74 35.19 -2.49 -2.18
CA ALA A 74 35.37 -3.88 -1.73
C ALA A 74 35.32 -4.97 -2.83
N LEU A 75 35.07 -4.62 -4.10
CA LEU A 75 35.07 -5.58 -5.23
C LEU A 75 36.42 -5.66 -5.97
N ALA A 76 37.45 -4.96 -5.48
CA ALA A 76 38.77 -4.87 -6.11
C ALA A 76 39.87 -5.68 -5.36
N ALA A 77 39.49 -6.70 -4.57
CA ALA A 77 40.43 -7.60 -3.88
C ALA A 77 40.29 -9.03 -4.37
#